data_AF-A0A1X1YHR6-F1
#
_entry.id   AF-A0A1X1YHR6-F1
#
_cell.length_a   1.000
_cell.length_b   1.000
_cell.length_c   1.000
_cell.angle_alpha   90.00
_cell.angle_beta   90.00
_cell.angle_gamma   90.00
#
_symmetry.space_group_name_H-M   'P 1'
#
loop_
_entity.id
_entity.type
_entity.pdbx_description
1 polymer ?
#
loop_
_entity_poly.entity_id
_entity_poly.type
_entity_poly.pdbx_seq_one_letter_code
_entity_poly.pdbx_strand_id
1 'polypeptide(L)'
;MLACTPQLALTLAEGLLHSAAAREGDSYAVWVSNATLPLAGLLYAARQDNLGIGWVLDAAANTYRDVDEHEPGWVNAAQRVADAPLLATALRRTVNMDARQRDSVAMTVLEALAAWRPSREGGLR
;
A
#
# COMPACT_ATOMS: atom_id res chain seq x y z
N MET A 1 6.72 -11.42 -7.37
CA MET A 1 7.60 -10.66 -8.28
C MET A 1 7.37 -9.19 -7.97
N LEU A 2 8.32 -8.49 -7.35
CA LEU A 2 8.17 -7.06 -7.00
C LEU A 2 8.48 -6.20 -8.25
N ALA A 3 7.76 -5.08 -8.41
CA ALA A 3 7.78 -4.28 -9.63
C ALA A 3 9.11 -3.54 -9.86
N CYS A 4 9.83 -3.88 -10.93
CA CYS A 4 11.10 -3.23 -11.29
C CYS A 4 10.96 -1.81 -11.89
N THR A 5 9.74 -1.36 -12.20
CA THR A 5 9.47 0.00 -12.71
C THR A 5 8.22 0.59 -12.06
N PRO A 6 8.06 1.92 -12.01
CA PRO A 6 6.84 2.56 -11.52
C PRO A 6 5.57 2.09 -12.26
N GLN A 7 5.66 1.88 -13.57
CA GLN A 7 4.55 1.40 -14.40
C GLN A 7 4.17 -0.04 -14.06
N LEU A 8 5.15 -0.93 -13.87
CA LEU A 8 4.86 -2.29 -13.43
C LEU A 8 4.23 -2.29 -12.03
N ALA A 9 4.66 -1.39 -11.14
CA ALA A 9 4.09 -1.26 -9.81
C ALA A 9 2.62 -0.83 -9.87
N LEU A 10 2.30 0.08 -10.78
CA LEU A 10 0.93 0.50 -11.06
C LEU A 10 0.07 -0.66 -11.57
N THR A 11 0.53 -1.38 -12.59
CA THR A 11 -0.21 -2.53 -13.14
C THR A 11 -0.44 -3.62 -12.09
N LEU A 12 0.55 -3.90 -11.24
CA LEU A 12 0.39 -4.84 -10.13
C LEU A 12 -0.65 -4.33 -9.12
N ALA A 13 -0.57 -3.06 -8.72
CA ALA A 13 -1.53 -2.46 -7.79
C ALA A 13 -2.97 -2.53 -8.32
N GLU A 14 -3.17 -2.19 -9.59
CA GLU A 14 -4.48 -2.29 -10.26
C GLU A 14 -5.02 -3.73 -10.22
N GLY A 15 -4.20 -4.72 -10.58
CA GLY A 15 -4.59 -6.13 -10.57
C GLY A 15 -4.98 -6.63 -9.17
N LEU A 16 -4.20 -6.25 -8.14
CA LEU A 16 -4.48 -6.59 -6.75
C LEU A 16 -5.79 -5.97 -6.26
N LEU A 17 -5.96 -4.67 -6.49
CA LEU A 17 -7.15 -3.94 -6.06
C LEU A 17 -8.41 -4.43 -6.78
N HIS A 18 -8.32 -4.73 -8.07
CA HIS A 18 -9.46 -5.24 -8.84
C HIS A 18 -9.87 -6.64 -8.36
N SER A 19 -8.90 -7.49 -8.06
CA SER A 19 -9.13 -8.83 -7.51
C SER A 19 -9.78 -8.77 -6.12
N ALA A 20 -9.37 -7.82 -5.27
CA ALA A 20 -10.01 -7.58 -3.98
C ALA A 20 -11.40 -6.96 -4.12
N ALA A 21 -11.62 -6.04 -5.07
CA ALA A 21 -12.95 -5.46 -5.32
C ALA A 21 -13.98 -6.52 -5.71
N ALA A 22 -13.58 -7.50 -6.54
CA ALA A 22 -14.42 -8.63 -6.90
C ALA A 22 -14.83 -9.51 -5.69
N ARG A 23 -14.08 -9.45 -4.58
CA ARG A 23 -14.35 -10.19 -3.34
C ARG A 23 -15.17 -9.38 -2.32
N GLU A 24 -14.84 -8.10 -2.14
CA GLU A 24 -15.37 -7.26 -1.04
C GLU A 24 -16.64 -6.47 -1.41
N GLY A 25 -16.91 -6.25 -2.71
CA GLY A 25 -18.12 -5.57 -3.20
C GLY A 25 -18.04 -4.04 -3.25
N ASP A 26 -19.19 -3.38 -3.45
CA ASP A 26 -19.27 -1.96 -3.86
C ASP A 26 -18.66 -0.95 -2.88
N SER A 27 -18.78 -1.21 -1.57
CA SER A 27 -18.22 -0.30 -0.54
C SER A 27 -16.69 -0.23 -0.59
N TYR A 28 -16.04 -1.32 -1.00
CA TYR A 28 -14.60 -1.36 -1.23
C TYR A 28 -14.23 -0.64 -2.54
N ALA A 29 -15.02 -0.85 -3.60
CA ALA A 29 -14.75 -0.31 -4.93
C ALA A 29 -14.67 1.23 -4.95
N VAL A 30 -15.41 1.93 -4.08
CA VAL A 30 -15.38 3.40 -3.95
C VAL A 30 -13.98 3.93 -3.63
N TRP A 31 -13.15 3.16 -2.91
CA TRP A 31 -11.83 3.59 -2.46
C TRP A 31 -10.68 3.15 -3.39
N VAL A 32 -10.94 2.24 -4.33
CA VAL A 32 -9.92 1.67 -5.24
C VAL A 32 -9.12 2.77 -5.95
N SER A 33 -9.79 3.77 -6.53
CA SER A 33 -9.12 4.87 -7.24
C SER A 33 -8.16 5.67 -6.35
N ASN A 34 -8.46 5.79 -5.05
CA ASN A 34 -7.59 6.48 -4.09
C ASN A 34 -6.47 5.57 -3.56
N ALA A 35 -6.62 4.24 -3.67
CA ALA A 35 -5.66 3.25 -3.18
C ALA A 35 -4.64 2.81 -4.24
N THR A 36 -4.95 2.92 -5.53
CA THR A 36 -4.10 2.43 -6.64
C THR A 36 -2.70 3.01 -6.63
N LEU A 37 -2.57 4.34 -6.70
CA LEU A 37 -1.25 4.98 -6.77
C LEU A 37 -0.45 4.80 -5.48
N PRO A 38 -1.03 4.89 -4.26
CA PRO A 38 -0.30 4.58 -3.05
C PRO A 38 0.18 3.13 -2.96
N LEU A 39 -0.66 2.14 -3.29
CA LEU A 39 -0.24 0.74 -3.30
C LEU A 39 0.92 0.51 -4.29
N ALA A 40 0.84 1.11 -5.49
CA ALA A 40 1.95 1.10 -6.44
C ALA A 40 3.23 1.72 -5.85
N GLY A 41 3.11 2.84 -5.13
CA GLY A 41 4.21 3.49 -4.42
C GLY A 41 4.86 2.59 -3.37
N LEU A 42 4.06 1.89 -2.55
CA LEU A 42 4.56 0.95 -1.54
C LEU A 42 5.28 -0.25 -2.18
N LEU A 43 4.71 -0.82 -3.25
CA LEU A 43 5.31 -1.94 -3.98
C LEU A 43 6.63 -1.55 -4.65
N TYR A 44 6.70 -0.34 -5.22
CA TYR A 44 7.91 0.18 -5.84
C TYR A 44 8.98 0.50 -4.78
N ALA A 45 8.60 1.11 -3.65
CA ALA A 45 9.51 1.38 -2.53
C ALA A 45 10.16 0.10 -2.00
N ALA A 46 9.36 -0.94 -1.75
CA ALA A 46 9.86 -2.23 -1.30
C ALA A 46 10.82 -2.88 -2.31
N ARG A 47 10.66 -2.61 -3.61
CA ARG A 47 11.58 -3.11 -4.63
C ARG A 47 12.93 -2.39 -4.60
N GLN A 48 12.95 -1.06 -4.45
CA GLN A 48 14.19 -0.26 -4.49
C GLN A 48 15.22 -0.80 -3.48
N ASP A 49 14.76 -1.14 -2.28
CA ASP A 49 15.61 -1.55 -1.16
C ASP A 49 15.51 -3.07 -0.87
N ASN A 50 14.89 -3.86 -1.76
CA ASN A 50 14.66 -5.31 -1.59
C ASN A 50 14.01 -5.72 -0.25
N LEU A 51 13.04 -4.92 0.24
CA LEU A 51 12.44 -5.05 1.57
C LEU A 51 11.39 -6.18 1.67
N GLY A 52 10.91 -6.69 0.53
CA GLY A 52 9.95 -7.80 0.49
C GLY A 52 8.50 -7.37 0.80
N ILE A 53 7.58 -8.36 0.77
CA ILE A 53 6.14 -8.12 0.96
C ILE A 53 5.76 -7.85 2.42
N GLY A 54 6.55 -8.35 3.39
CA GLY A 54 6.34 -8.05 4.81
C GLY A 54 6.43 -6.55 5.09
N TRP A 55 7.46 -5.89 4.55
CA TRP A 55 7.60 -4.45 4.64
C TRP A 55 6.42 -3.69 4.02
N VAL A 56 5.86 -4.18 2.90
CA VAL A 56 4.69 -3.55 2.25
C VAL A 56 3.46 -3.64 3.16
N LEU A 57 3.25 -4.76 3.84
CA LEU A 57 2.14 -4.93 4.80
C LEU A 57 2.28 -3.97 5.98
N ASP A 58 3.47 -3.90 6.58
CA ASP A 58 3.76 -3.01 7.70
C ASP A 58 3.62 -1.54 7.27
N ALA A 59 4.15 -1.19 6.10
CA ALA A 59 4.05 0.15 5.55
C ALA A 59 2.60 0.52 5.24
N ALA A 60 1.79 -0.39 4.68
CA ALA A 60 0.39 -0.15 4.40
C ALA A 60 -0.41 0.19 5.68
N ALA A 61 -0.07 -0.45 6.81
CA ALA A 61 -0.68 -0.19 8.11
C ALA A 61 -0.19 1.10 8.79
N ASN A 62 0.99 1.61 8.43
CA ASN A 62 1.59 2.80 9.05
C ASN A 62 1.36 4.09 8.24
N THR A 63 0.24 4.76 8.51
CA THR A 63 -0.13 6.03 7.87
C THR A 63 0.28 7.28 8.68
N TYR A 64 1.08 7.11 9.73
CA TYR A 64 1.48 8.21 10.60
C TYR A 64 2.43 9.18 9.91
N ARG A 65 2.38 10.45 10.32
CA ARG A 65 3.23 11.53 9.77
C ARG A 65 4.62 11.54 10.40
N ASP A 66 4.66 11.27 11.70
CA ASP A 66 5.87 11.27 12.51
C ASP A 66 6.30 9.82 12.72
N VAL A 67 7.23 9.36 11.87
CA VAL A 67 7.79 8.00 11.90
C VAL A 67 9.31 8.08 11.84
N ASP A 68 9.98 7.13 12.46
CA ASP A 68 11.43 6.96 12.32
C ASP A 68 11.78 6.70 10.84
N GLU A 69 12.89 7.24 10.33
CA GLU A 69 13.28 7.15 8.92
C GLU A 69 13.46 5.71 8.38
N HIS A 70 13.68 4.76 9.29
CA HIS A 70 13.85 3.35 8.97
C HIS A 70 12.55 2.54 9.03
N GLU A 71 11.48 3.10 9.60
CA GLU A 71 10.21 2.38 9.74
C GLU A 71 9.47 2.21 8.40
N PRO A 72 8.80 1.07 8.18
CA PRO A 72 7.85 0.93 7.09
C PRO A 72 6.71 1.94 7.26
N GLY A 73 6.40 2.72 6.23
CA GLY A 73 5.30 3.69 6.30
C GLY A 73 5.18 4.54 5.05
N TRP A 74 4.05 5.24 4.93
CA TRP A 74 3.71 5.98 3.72
C TRP A 74 4.62 7.18 3.48
N VAL A 75 5.02 7.87 4.56
CA VAL A 75 5.99 8.98 4.51
C VAL A 75 7.35 8.51 3.99
N ASN A 76 7.85 7.43 4.58
CA ASN A 76 9.14 6.83 4.26
C ASN A 76 9.17 6.16 2.89
N ALA A 77 8.06 5.57 2.46
CA ALA A 77 7.87 5.10 1.10
C ALA A 77 7.94 6.26 0.10
N ALA A 78 7.33 7.40 0.40
CA ALA A 78 7.32 8.56 -0.48
C ALA A 78 8.71 9.18 -0.67
N GLN A 79 9.61 9.03 0.31
CA GLN A 79 11.01 9.44 0.20
C GLN A 79 11.80 8.46 -0.68
N ARG A 80 11.59 7.14 -0.50
CA ARG A 80 12.25 6.08 -1.28
C ARG A 80 11.92 6.11 -2.77
N VAL A 81 10.73 6.59 -3.13
CA VAL A 81 10.25 6.68 -4.52
C VAL A 81 10.26 8.10 -5.07
N ALA A 82 11.16 8.95 -4.56
CA ALA A 82 11.29 10.35 -5.01
C ALA A 82 11.61 10.48 -6.51
N ASP A 83 12.20 9.44 -7.12
CA ASP A 83 12.43 9.28 -8.55
C ASP A 83 11.14 9.05 -9.37
N ALA A 84 10.03 8.74 -8.71
CA ALA A 84 8.70 8.57 -9.29
C ALA A 84 7.69 9.60 -8.71
N PRO A 85 7.69 10.87 -9.18
CA PRO A 85 6.95 11.96 -8.56
C PRO A 85 5.44 11.72 -8.39
N LEU A 86 4.82 10.99 -9.32
CA LEU A 86 3.40 10.63 -9.23
C LEU A 86 3.11 9.73 -8.01
N LEU A 87 3.95 8.72 -7.79
CA LEU A 87 3.81 7.78 -6.67
C LEU A 87 4.14 8.46 -5.34
N ALA A 88 5.24 9.21 -5.30
CA ALA A 88 5.63 10.00 -4.13
C ALA A 88 4.55 11.00 -3.72
N THR A 89 3.95 11.69 -4.70
CA THR A 89 2.85 12.63 -4.45
C THR A 89 1.59 11.93 -3.95
N ALA A 90 1.24 10.77 -4.51
CA ALA A 90 0.07 10.01 -4.07
C ALA A 90 0.21 9.58 -2.59
N LEU A 91 1.35 9.02 -2.21
CA LEU A 91 1.64 8.64 -0.82
C LEU A 91 1.53 9.84 0.14
N ARG A 92 2.16 10.98 -0.22
CA ARG A 92 2.08 12.21 0.58
C ARG A 92 0.65 12.75 0.68
N ARG A 93 -0.14 12.69 -0.40
CA ARG A 93 -1.53 13.14 -0.38
C ARG A 93 -2.37 12.29 0.56
N THR A 94 -2.22 10.97 0.54
CA THR A 94 -3.00 10.10 1.42
C THR A 94 -2.67 10.32 2.90
N VAL A 95 -1.40 10.50 3.26
CA VAL A 95 -1.00 10.87 4.63
C VAL A 95 -1.64 12.19 5.08
N ASN A 96 -1.93 13.08 4.12
CA ASN A 96 -2.56 14.38 4.34
C ASN A 96 -4.10 14.38 4.29
N MET A 97 -4.74 13.25 3.99
CA MET A 97 -6.20 13.13 4.03
C MET A 97 -6.75 13.29 5.45
N ASP A 98 -8.05 13.59 5.54
CA ASP A 98 -8.79 13.41 6.79
C ASP A 98 -8.65 11.97 7.30
N ALA A 99 -8.63 11.80 8.63
CA ALA A 99 -8.35 10.52 9.27
C ALA A 99 -9.26 9.40 8.74
N ARG A 100 -10.57 9.64 8.59
CA ARG A 100 -11.51 8.61 8.13
C ARG A 100 -11.24 8.19 6.69
N GLN A 101 -10.91 9.15 5.82
CA GLN A 101 -10.60 8.87 4.41
C GLN A 101 -9.28 8.10 4.31
N ARG A 102 -8.25 8.54 5.04
CA ARG A 102 -6.95 7.88 5.09
C ARG A 102 -7.08 6.43 5.56
N ASP A 103 -7.83 6.20 6.64
CA ASP A 103 -8.06 4.86 7.20
C ASP A 103 -8.81 3.96 6.19
N SER A 104 -9.78 4.52 5.46
CA SER A 104 -10.49 3.79 4.41
C SER A 104 -9.56 3.37 3.27
N VAL A 105 -8.71 4.29 2.81
CA VAL A 105 -7.72 4.00 1.77
C VAL A 105 -6.69 2.96 2.25
N ALA A 106 -6.19 3.09 3.48
CA ALA A 106 -5.25 2.13 4.07
C ALA A 106 -5.86 0.74 4.18
N MET A 107 -7.12 0.65 4.63
CA MET A 107 -7.85 -0.61 4.68
C MET A 107 -8.02 -1.23 3.30
N THR A 108 -8.34 -0.43 2.28
CA THR A 108 -8.42 -0.90 0.89
C THR A 108 -7.10 -1.48 0.40
N VAL A 109 -5.98 -0.79 0.65
CA VAL A 109 -4.63 -1.30 0.33
C VAL A 109 -4.35 -2.62 1.05
N LEU A 110 -4.69 -2.69 2.33
CA LEU A 110 -4.46 -3.86 3.17
C LEU A 110 -5.29 -5.08 2.75
N GLU A 111 -6.53 -4.91 2.33
CA GLU A 111 -7.36 -5.99 1.80
C GLU A 111 -6.88 -6.47 0.41
N ALA A 112 -6.32 -5.59 -0.42
CA ALA A 112 -5.63 -5.98 -1.65
C ALA A 112 -4.39 -6.87 -1.39
N LEU A 113 -3.81 -6.76 -0.19
CA LEU A 113 -2.66 -7.54 0.26
C LEU A 113 -3.04 -8.75 1.11
N ALA A 114 -4.34 -9.08 1.25
CA ALA A 114 -4.81 -10.09 2.19
C ALA A 114 -4.19 -11.49 1.98
N ALA A 115 -3.81 -11.85 0.75
CA ALA A 115 -3.18 -13.13 0.44
C ALA A 115 -1.80 -13.34 1.11
N TRP A 116 -1.15 -12.27 1.57
CA TRP A 116 0.14 -12.32 2.25
C TRP A 116 0.04 -12.13 3.77
N ARG A 117 -1.16 -11.90 4.30
CA ARG A 117 -1.37 -11.88 5.75
C ARG A 117 -1.21 -13.31 6.28
N PRO A 118 -0.48 -13.53 7.39
CA PRO A 118 -0.43 -14.84 8.02
C PRO A 118 -1.85 -15.33 8.31
N SER A 119 -2.20 -16.55 7.88
CA SER A 119 -3.44 -17.21 8.30
C SER A 119 -3.46 -17.24 9.83
N ARG A 120 -4.57 -16.81 10.45
CA ARG A 120 -4.77 -16.92 11.91
C ARG A 120 -5.00 -18.37 12.36
N GLU A 121 -4.33 -19.35 11.74
CA GLU A 121 -4.39 -20.76 12.11
C GLU A 121 -3.16 -21.10 12.97
N GLY A 122 -3.29 -20.84 14.27
CA GLY A 122 -2.25 -21.12 15.26
C GLY A 122 -2.64 -20.77 16.69
N GLY A 123 -3.93 -20.83 17.03
CA GLY A 123 -4.43 -20.55 18.38
C GLY A 123 -5.31 -21.69 18.89
N LEU A 124 -4.78 -22.40 19.89
CA LEU A 124 -5.38 -23.47 20.71
C LEU A 124 -5.39 -24.88 20.09
N ARG A 125 -4.26 -25.58 20.27
CA ARG A 125 -4.26 -26.96 20.76
C ARG A 125 -3.47 -27.01 22.05
#